data_AF-A0A940VP84-F1
#
_entry.id   AF-A0A940VP84-F1
#
_cell.length_a   1.000
_cell.length_b   1.000
_cell.length_c   1.000
_cell.angle_alpha   90.00
_cell.angle_beta   90.00
_cell.angle_gamma   90.00
#
_symmetry.space_group_name_H-M   'P 1'
#
loop_
_entity.id
_entity.type
_entity.pdbx_description
1 polymer ?
#
loop_
_entity_poly.entity_id
_entity_poly.type
_entity_poly.pdbx_seq_one_letter_code
_entity_poly.pdbx_strand_id
1 'polypeptide(L)'
;MSQRTPLLIGIAGGTGSGKTSVTSAIAAEFGRDSLLVVQHDSYYRDIGEHGGVAASQINFDHPRALETPLLIEHLSRLKAGEIVDQPVYDFSTHTREARTVRLEPRDVVIVDGSLVLAERELR
;
A
#
# COMPACT_ATOMS: atom_id res chain seq x y z
N MET A 1 17.97 -19.57 13.79
CA MET A 1 16.63 -19.06 14.16
C MET A 1 15.74 -19.28 12.95
N SER A 2 14.62 -20.00 13.08
CA SER A 2 13.69 -20.17 11.96
C SER A 2 13.01 -18.83 11.71
N GLN A 3 13.31 -18.17 10.59
CA GLN A 3 12.62 -16.93 10.21
C GLN A 3 11.16 -17.30 9.92
N ARG A 4 10.22 -16.76 10.72
CA ARG A 4 8.79 -16.92 10.44
C ARG A 4 8.45 -16.00 9.28
N THR A 5 7.83 -16.56 8.25
CA THR A 5 7.28 -15.77 7.14
C THR A 5 6.14 -14.89 7.67
N PRO A 6 6.15 -13.57 7.41
CA PRO A 6 5.06 -12.69 7.83
C PRO A 6 3.70 -13.12 7.27
N LEU A 7 2.64 -12.93 8.07
CA LEU A 7 1.26 -13.07 7.62
C LEU A 7 0.86 -11.81 6.85
N LEU A 8 0.47 -11.98 5.57
CA LEU A 8 -0.07 -10.89 4.76
C LEU A 8 -1.60 -10.91 4.79
N ILE A 9 -2.21 -9.75 5.02
CA ILE A 9 -3.66 -9.56 5.05
C ILE A 9 -4.02 -8.42 4.09
N GLY A 10 -4.76 -8.72 3.02
CA GLY A 10 -5.29 -7.69 2.11
C GLY A 10 -6.68 -7.23 2.54
N ILE A 11 -6.89 -5.92 2.69
CA ILE A 11 -8.18 -5.31 3.00
C ILE A 11 -8.58 -4.40 1.84
N ALA A 12 -9.63 -4.79 1.12
CA ALA A 12 -10.14 -4.08 -0.05
C ALA A 12 -11.57 -3.55 0.18
N GLY A 13 -11.90 -2.44 -0.50
CA GLY A 13 -13.20 -1.76 -0.39
C GLY A 13 -13.12 -0.29 -0.79
N GLY A 14 -14.23 0.31 -1.20
CA GLY A 14 -14.23 1.72 -1.65
C GLY A 14 -13.85 2.73 -0.56
N THR A 15 -13.59 3.97 -0.96
CA THR A 15 -13.41 5.08 -0.03
C THR A 15 -14.64 5.23 0.88
N GLY A 16 -14.43 5.42 2.18
CA GLY A 16 -15.52 5.54 3.15
C GLY A 16 -16.20 4.22 3.55
N SER A 17 -15.76 3.06 3.06
CA SER A 17 -16.37 1.77 3.40
C SER A 17 -16.01 1.22 4.78
N GLY A 18 -15.26 1.98 5.59
CA GLY A 18 -14.84 1.57 6.94
C GLY A 18 -13.57 0.72 7.02
N LYS A 19 -12.80 0.56 5.93
CA LYS A 19 -11.53 -0.22 5.93
C LYS A 19 -10.58 0.20 7.04
N THR A 20 -10.30 1.49 7.15
CA THR A 20 -9.39 2.04 8.16
C THR A 20 -9.87 1.70 9.58
N SER A 21 -11.19 1.64 9.82
CA SER A 21 -11.74 1.22 11.11
C SER A 21 -11.47 -0.25 11.38
N VAL A 22 -11.63 -1.12 10.38
CA VAL A 22 -11.30 -2.55 10.47
C VAL A 22 -9.79 -2.74 10.69
N THR A 23 -8.96 -2.07 9.90
CA THR A 23 -7.49 -2.09 10.04
C THR A 23 -7.06 -1.64 11.43
N SER A 24 -7.66 -0.57 11.96
CA SER A 24 -7.37 -0.06 13.31
C SER A 24 -7.83 -1.02 14.41
N ALA A 25 -8.99 -1.66 14.24
CA ALA A 25 -9.50 -2.65 15.18
C ALA A 25 -8.60 -3.90 15.21
N ILE A 26 -8.18 -4.40 14.06
CA ILE A 26 -7.20 -5.50 13.96
C ILE A 26 -5.89 -5.09 14.64
N ALA A 27 -5.37 -3.91 14.29
CA ALA A 27 -4.12 -3.40 14.88
C ALA A 27 -4.19 -3.18 16.40
N ALA A 28 -5.38 -3.02 16.99
CA ALA A 28 -5.55 -2.92 18.43
C ALA A 28 -5.49 -4.28 19.15
N GLU A 29 -5.88 -5.36 18.48
CA GLU A 29 -5.77 -6.74 19.00
C GLU A 29 -4.34 -7.29 18.91
N PHE A 30 -3.58 -6.83 17.92
CA PHE A 30 -2.16 -7.10 17.81
C PHE A 30 -1.35 -6.11 18.64
N GLY A 31 -0.20 -6.53 19.19
CA GLY A 31 0.73 -5.57 19.77
C GLY A 31 1.17 -4.57 18.69
N ARG A 32 1.25 -3.27 19.02
CA ARG A 32 1.69 -2.21 18.07
C ARG A 32 3.00 -2.56 17.38
N ASP A 33 3.86 -3.34 18.05
CA ASP A 33 5.15 -3.73 17.52
C ASP A 33 5.14 -4.97 16.61
N SER A 34 4.02 -5.70 16.52
CA SER A 34 3.90 -6.91 15.70
C SER A 34 3.27 -6.68 14.32
N LEU A 35 2.73 -5.49 14.06
CA LEU A 35 1.92 -5.22 12.88
C LEU A 35 2.40 -4.00 12.10
N LEU A 36 2.47 -4.15 10.78
CA LEU A 36 2.73 -3.10 9.81
C LEU A 36 1.48 -2.89 8.95
N VAL A 37 1.10 -1.64 8.70
CA VAL A 37 0.08 -1.30 7.69
C VAL A 37 0.75 -0.62 6.51
N VAL A 38 0.61 -1.22 5.33
CA VAL A 38 1.03 -0.68 4.03
C VAL A 38 -0.20 -0.10 3.34
N GLN A 39 -0.12 1.17 2.96
CA GLN A 39 -1.21 1.85 2.26
C GLN A 39 -1.02 1.67 0.75
N HIS A 40 -1.89 0.90 0.09
CA HIS A 40 -1.86 0.69 -1.35
C HIS A 40 -2.02 2.02 -2.11
N ASP A 41 -2.85 2.92 -1.59
CA ASP A 41 -3.08 4.24 -2.18
C ASP A 41 -1.81 5.11 -2.17
N SER A 42 -0.76 4.77 -1.40
CA SER A 42 0.53 5.46 -1.50
C SER A 42 1.30 5.14 -2.78
N TYR A 43 0.89 4.10 -3.51
CA TYR A 43 1.51 3.63 -4.75
C TYR A 43 0.79 4.15 -6.00
N TYR A 44 -0.02 5.22 -5.91
CA TYR A 44 -0.45 5.92 -7.12
C TYR A 44 0.78 6.37 -7.92
N ARG A 45 0.63 6.32 -9.25
CA ARG A 45 1.60 6.88 -10.19
C ARG A 45 1.58 8.40 -10.10
N ASP A 46 2.74 9.00 -10.29
CA ASP A 46 2.83 10.45 -10.33
C ASP A 46 2.06 11.00 -11.54
N ILE A 47 1.36 12.14 -11.40
CA ILE A 47 0.67 12.80 -12.52
C ILE A 47 1.56 12.98 -13.75
N GLY A 48 2.87 13.20 -13.57
CA GLY A 48 3.85 13.33 -14.64
C GLY A 48 4.02 12.06 -15.49
N GLU A 49 3.73 10.87 -14.93
CA GLU A 49 3.74 9.59 -15.66
C GLU A 49 2.55 9.44 -16.61
N HIS A 50 1.51 10.28 -16.47
CA HIS A 50 0.33 10.25 -17.32
C HIS A 50 0.47 11.06 -18.62
N GLY A 51 1.70 11.41 -19.03
CA GLY A 51 1.97 11.99 -20.36
C GLY A 51 1.34 13.36 -20.60
N GLY A 52 1.19 14.17 -19.54
CA GLY A 52 0.61 15.52 -19.61
C GLY A 52 -0.92 15.56 -19.63
N VAL A 53 -1.59 14.42 -19.38
CA VAL A 53 -3.04 14.37 -19.20
C VAL A 53 -3.44 15.09 -17.91
N ALA A 54 -4.50 15.91 -17.96
CA ALA A 54 -4.99 16.60 -16.77
C ALA A 54 -5.56 15.61 -15.75
N ALA A 55 -5.39 15.89 -14.45
CA ALA A 55 -5.89 15.03 -13.37
C ALA A 55 -7.39 14.69 -13.49
N SER A 56 -8.21 15.65 -13.93
CA SER A 56 -9.65 15.46 -14.14
C SER A 56 -10.02 14.47 -15.24
N GLN A 57 -9.06 14.08 -16.09
CA GLN A 57 -9.25 13.15 -17.20
C GLN A 57 -8.65 11.76 -16.88
N ILE A 58 -8.04 11.60 -15.70
CA ILE A 58 -7.45 10.33 -15.27
C ILE A 58 -8.48 9.57 -14.43
N ASN A 59 -8.68 8.30 -14.77
CA ASN A 59 -9.46 7.40 -13.93
C ASN A 59 -8.56 6.77 -12.85
N PHE A 60 -8.57 7.35 -11.65
CA PHE A 60 -7.80 6.85 -10.51
C PHE A 60 -8.38 5.54 -9.92
N ASP A 61 -9.63 5.18 -10.23
CA ASP A 61 -10.23 3.90 -9.83
C ASP A 61 -9.84 2.74 -10.77
N HIS A 62 -8.98 2.99 -11.75
CA HIS A 62 -8.44 1.96 -12.62
C HIS A 62 -7.11 1.41 -12.07
N PRO A 63 -6.90 0.08 -12.02
CA PRO A 63 -5.66 -0.52 -11.49
C PRO A 63 -4.35 0.05 -12.06
N ARG A 64 -4.36 0.44 -13.34
CA ARG A 64 -3.22 1.11 -14.01
C ARG A 64 -2.79 2.45 -13.40
N ALA A 65 -3.66 3.12 -12.64
CA ALA A 65 -3.29 4.33 -11.91
C ALA A 65 -2.31 4.04 -10.76
N LEU A 66 -2.18 2.77 -10.36
CA LEU A 66 -1.29 2.32 -9.31
C LEU A 66 -0.04 1.65 -9.91
N GLU A 67 1.06 1.80 -9.18
CA GLU A 67 2.33 1.13 -9.42
C GLU A 67 2.38 -0.19 -8.64
N THR A 68 1.39 -1.06 -8.87
CA THR A 68 1.28 -2.38 -8.22
C THR A 68 2.57 -3.22 -8.27
N PRO A 69 3.38 -3.21 -9.35
CA PRO A 69 4.66 -3.91 -9.35
C PRO A 69 5.62 -3.47 -8.24
N LEU A 70 5.67 -2.16 -7.93
CA LEU A 70 6.50 -1.64 -6.84
C LEU A 70 5.96 -2.09 -5.47
N LEU A 71 4.64 -2.10 -5.30
CA LEU A 71 4.03 -2.65 -4.08
C LEU A 71 4.40 -4.13 -3.90
N ILE A 72 4.32 -4.94 -4.96
CA ILE A 72 4.67 -6.37 -4.92
C ILE A 72 6.15 -6.55 -4.54
N GLU A 73 7.05 -5.73 -5.11
CA GLU A 73 8.47 -5.73 -4.74
C GLU A 73 8.64 -5.42 -3.25
N HIS A 74 8.02 -4.35 -2.76
CA HIS A 74 8.11 -3.95 -1.36
C HIS A 74 7.55 -5.03 -0.40
N LEU A 75 6.42 -5.63 -0.72
CA LEU A 75 5.86 -6.73 0.07
C LEU A 75 6.76 -7.97 0.08
N SER A 76 7.41 -8.27 -1.05
CA SER A 76 8.36 -9.38 -1.14
C SER A 76 9.60 -9.14 -0.27
N ARG A 77 10.12 -7.92 -0.27
CA ARG A 77 11.26 -7.50 0.57
C ARG A 77 10.90 -7.52 2.06
N LEU A 78 9.73 -7.00 2.43
CA LEU A 78 9.23 -7.08 3.81
C LEU A 78 9.08 -8.53 4.27
N LYS A 79 8.60 -9.44 3.42
CA LYS A 79 8.55 -10.88 3.70
C LYS A 79 9.92 -11.53 3.89
N ALA A 80 10.95 -10.98 3.26
CA ALA A 80 12.34 -11.42 3.39
C ALA A 80 13.06 -10.81 4.61
N GLY A 81 12.37 -10.00 5.42
CA GLY A 81 12.98 -9.32 6.56
C GLY A 81 13.78 -8.08 6.18
N GLU A 82 13.51 -7.47 5.03
CA GLU A 82 14.17 -6.26 4.57
C GLU A 82 13.32 -5.00 4.79
N ILE A 83 14.00 -3.90 5.11
CA ILE A 83 13.39 -2.57 5.21
C ILE A 83 13.06 -2.05 3.80
N VAL A 84 11.91 -1.38 3.68
CA VAL A 84 11.50 -0.69 2.44
C VAL A 84 11.16 0.77 2.74
N ASP A 85 11.24 1.61 1.72
CA ASP A 85 10.89 3.02 1.81
C ASP A 85 9.62 3.25 0.99
N GLN A 86 8.47 3.29 1.67
CA GLN A 86 7.18 3.48 1.01
C GLN A 86 7.09 4.89 0.44
N PRO A 87 6.65 5.05 -0.82
CA PRO A 87 6.35 6.36 -1.37
C PRO A 87 5.30 7.09 -0.52
N VAL A 88 5.33 8.41 -0.60
CA VAL A 88 4.26 9.26 -0.08
C VAL A 88 3.58 9.92 -1.27
N TYR A 89 2.26 9.87 -1.29
CA TYR A 89 1.45 10.43 -2.36
C TYR A 89 0.58 11.56 -1.83
N ASP A 90 0.66 12.73 -2.48
CA ASP A 90 -0.21 13.87 -2.19
C ASP A 90 -1.43 13.85 -3.11
N PHE A 91 -2.58 13.49 -2.54
CA PHE A 91 -3.85 13.42 -3.25
C PHE A 91 -4.38 14.78 -3.71
N SER A 92 -3.89 15.90 -3.15
CA SER A 92 -4.31 17.24 -3.55
C SER A 92 -3.66 17.68 -4.86
N THR A 93 -2.42 17.27 -5.06
CA THR A 93 -1.62 17.61 -6.25
C THR A 93 -1.51 16.46 -7.24
N HIS A 94 -1.93 15.25 -6.84
CA HIS A 94 -1.75 14.00 -7.58
C HIS A 94 -0.27 13.68 -7.87
N THR A 95 0.63 14.04 -6.96
CA THR A 95 2.07 13.86 -7.13
C THR A 95 2.66 12.96 -6.06
N ARG A 96 3.76 12.29 -6.41
CA ARG A 96 4.59 11.56 -5.47
C ARG A 96 5.57 12.55 -4.83
N GLU A 97 5.59 12.59 -3.50
CA GLU A 97 6.53 13.42 -2.78
C GLU A 97 7.95 12.83 -2.85
N ALA A 98 8.97 13.70 -2.73
CA ALA A 98 10.36 13.26 -2.68
C ALA A 98 10.71 12.49 -1.40
N ARG A 99 9.90 12.65 -0.34
CA ARG A 99 10.07 11.93 0.92
C ARG A 99 9.39 10.57 0.87
N THR A 100 9.90 9.65 1.68
CA THR A 100 9.34 8.30 1.86
C THR A 100 9.06 8.04 3.34
N VAL A 101 8.26 7.00 3.62
CA VAL A 101 8.07 6.46 4.96
C VAL A 101 8.82 5.14 5.06
N ARG A 102 9.78 5.07 5.98
CA ARG A 102 10.52 3.84 6.27
C ARG A 102 9.59 2.81 6.92
N LEU A 103 9.47 1.64 6.30
CA LEU A 103 8.72 0.51 6.82
C LEU A 103 9.67 -0.62 7.20
N GLU A 104 9.59 -1.06 8.45
CA GLU A 104 10.34 -2.20 8.96
C GLU A 104 9.51 -3.49 8.83
N PRO A 105 10.14 -4.66 8.60
CA PRO A 105 9.46 -5.95 8.63
C PRO A 105 8.76 -6.19 9.97
N ARG A 106 7.56 -6.77 9.91
CA ARG A 106 6.75 -7.15 11.08
C ARG A 106 6.13 -8.53 10.86
N ASP A 107 5.70 -9.17 11.94
CA ASP A 107 5.09 -10.51 11.90
C ASP A 107 3.78 -10.53 11.10
N VAL A 108 3.05 -9.40 11.11
CA VAL A 108 1.81 -9.20 10.36
C VAL A 108 1.94 -7.95 9.48
N VAL A 109 1.58 -8.08 8.20
CA VAL A 109 1.54 -6.97 7.25
C VAL A 109 0.13 -6.86 6.67
N ILE A 110 -0.56 -5.75 6.98
CA ILE A 110 -1.84 -5.40 6.38
C ILE A 110 -1.59 -4.53 5.15
N VAL A 111 -2.22 -4.87 4.03
CA VAL A 111 -2.27 -4.03 2.84
C VAL A 111 -3.69 -3.47 2.72
N ASP A 112 -3.84 -2.17 2.96
CA ASP A 112 -5.13 -1.47 2.92
C ASP A 112 -5.22 -0.61 1.66
N GLY A 113 -6.32 -0.73 0.92
CA GLY A 113 -6.66 0.20 -0.16
C GLY A 113 -7.79 -0.31 -1.05
N SER A 114 -8.24 0.53 -1.96
CA SER A 114 -9.48 0.26 -2.69
C SER A 114 -9.34 -0.85 -3.74
N LEU A 115 -8.14 -1.03 -4.30
CA LEU A 115 -7.86 -1.95 -5.41
C LEU A 115 -6.88 -3.08 -5.05
N VAL A 116 -6.70 -3.38 -3.75
CA VAL A 116 -5.71 -4.38 -3.28
C VAL A 116 -5.91 -5.76 -3.90
N LEU A 117 -7.15 -6.14 -4.22
CA LEU A 117 -7.48 -7.45 -4.81
C LEU A 117 -7.78 -7.38 -6.32
N ALA A 118 -7.52 -6.24 -6.97
CA ALA A 118 -7.85 -6.04 -8.38
C ALA A 118 -6.88 -6.79 -9.31
N GLU A 119 -5.57 -6.71 -9.03
CA GLU A 119 -4.53 -7.37 -9.81
C GLU A 119 -4.30 -8.80 -9.31
N ARG A 120 -4.13 -9.75 -10.23
CA ARG A 120 -3.95 -11.16 -9.85
C ARG A 120 -2.58 -11.38 -9.21
N GLU A 121 -1.58 -10.64 -9.64
CA GLU A 121 -0.20 -10.75 -9.20
C GLU A 121 -0.01 -10.29 -7.75
N LEU A 122 -0.93 -9.47 -7.23
CA LEU A 122 -0.95 -9.03 -5.84
C LEU A 122 -1.73 -9.99 -4.91
N ARG A 123 -2.56 -10.88 -5.47
CA ARG A 123 -3.35 -11.88 -4.73
C ARG A 123 -2.56 -13.15 -4.47
#